data_AF-A0A6V7JCD4-F1
#
_entry.id   AF-A0A6V7JCD4-F1
#
_cell.length_a   1.000
_cell.length_b   1.000
_cell.length_c   1.000
_cell.angle_alpha   90.00
_cell.angle_beta   90.00
_cell.angle_gamma   90.00
#
_symmetry.space_group_name_H-M   'P 1'
#
loop_
_entity.id
_entity.type
_entity.pdbx_description
1 polymer ?
#
loop_
_entity_poly.entity_id
_entity_poly.type
_entity_poly.pdbx_seq_one_letter_code
_entity_poly.pdbx_strand_id
1 'polypeptide(L)'
;VLRPHDKPVNYDFSLLVHEIYRSTLIRLKTADIDQEVKERAIACMGQILAHMGDTLYSELAVCLPIFLDRLRNEITRLTTVKALTCIAASPLRVDLQPIMQEALPILGSFLRKNQRALKLCSLTLLDTLVKSYSASLQADLLYKVTMELPALLNESDLHIAQLTLTLLTTIARLQPIALTRISDNILPEVMVLVKSPLLQGAALTAMLEFFQALVQAGIPGLGYAELLTMLVVPASGAPLHKQAYHSLAKCAAALTITRQQQAQGVVEQFIKNIQDPTSDSQQVFALLVIGEIGKHVDLSGIPTLKTVILNAFGSASEEVKSAASYTLGNIAVGNLTEYLPFILEEIEGQPKRQYLVLHSLKEIITCQSQSPTGVSQLQSFVPSIWLLLYRHAECTEEGTRNVVAECLGKLTLIAPMTLLPRLQESLKSPSPLMRTTTVTAVKFTISDQPQQIDAMLKGCMGSFLGALEDPDLNVRRVALVAFNSAAHNKPMLIRDLLDSVLPKLYAETKTK
;
A
#
# COMPACT_ATOMS: atom_id res chain seq x y z
N VAL A 1 14.69 22.56 25.88
CA VAL A 1 15.66 21.46 26.10
C VAL A 1 14.88 20.16 25.98
N LEU A 2 15.10 19.36 24.96
CA LEU A 2 14.52 18.00 24.85
C LEU A 2 15.66 17.01 24.96
N ARG A 3 15.55 16.06 25.88
CA ARG A 3 16.54 14.99 26.05
C ARG A 3 16.48 14.07 24.82
N PRO A 4 17.58 13.90 24.06
CA PRO A 4 17.60 12.92 22.99
C PRO A 4 17.56 11.51 23.58
N HIS A 5 16.74 10.63 23.03
CA HIS A 5 16.68 9.23 23.45
C HIS A 5 17.77 8.37 22.79
N ASP A 6 18.21 8.75 21.58
CA ASP A 6 19.11 7.92 20.76
C ASP A 6 20.59 8.26 20.90
N LYS A 7 20.95 9.17 21.83
CA LYS A 7 22.34 9.61 22.03
C LYS A 7 22.68 9.74 23.51
N PRO A 8 23.91 9.39 23.92
CA PRO A 8 24.37 9.67 25.27
C PRO A 8 24.37 11.19 25.51
N VAL A 9 23.83 11.60 26.67
CA VAL A 9 23.69 13.00 27.03
C VAL A 9 24.94 13.43 27.81
N ASN A 10 25.74 14.33 27.23
CA ASN A 10 26.96 14.85 27.86
C ASN A 10 26.69 16.01 28.84
N TYR A 11 25.43 16.41 29.01
CA TYR A 11 25.01 17.53 29.86
C TYR A 11 24.07 17.02 30.96
N ASP A 12 24.34 17.41 32.21
CA ASP A 12 23.47 17.06 33.34
C ASP A 12 22.21 17.95 33.33
N PHE A 13 21.16 17.43 32.69
CA PHE A 13 19.86 18.10 32.60
C PHE A 13 19.03 17.98 33.88
N SER A 14 19.45 17.16 34.86
CA SER A 14 18.69 16.88 36.09
C SER A 14 18.35 18.16 36.86
N LEU A 15 19.27 19.14 36.85
CA LEU A 15 19.15 20.42 37.53
C LEU A 15 18.03 21.31 36.95
N LEU A 16 17.71 21.17 35.66
CA LEU A 16 16.69 21.98 34.98
C LEU A 16 15.30 21.34 35.00
N VAL A 17 15.20 20.03 35.25
CA VAL A 17 13.94 19.28 35.09
C VAL A 17 12.86 19.82 36.01
N HIS A 18 13.17 19.96 37.31
CA HIS A 18 12.18 20.38 38.30
C HIS A 18 11.73 21.82 38.07
N GLU A 19 12.59 22.71 37.58
CA GLU A 19 12.22 24.10 37.28
C GLU A 19 11.29 24.19 36.06
N ILE A 20 11.63 23.48 34.99
CA ILE A 20 10.80 23.38 33.77
C ILE A 20 9.45 22.73 34.09
N TYR A 21 9.46 21.65 34.87
CA TYR A 21 8.27 20.98 35.37
C TYR A 21 7.38 21.93 36.17
N ARG A 22 7.91 22.59 37.21
CA ARG A 22 7.14 23.48 38.10
C ARG A 22 6.51 24.63 37.32
N SER A 23 7.28 25.25 36.44
CA SER A 23 6.81 26.36 35.60
C SER A 23 5.63 25.94 34.71
N THR A 24 5.72 24.74 34.13
CA THR A 24 4.65 24.20 33.28
C THR A 24 3.43 23.73 34.10
N LEU A 25 3.67 23.13 35.27
CA LEU A 25 2.62 22.62 36.16
C LEU A 25 1.66 23.73 36.62
N ILE A 26 2.20 24.93 36.90
CA ILE A 26 1.38 26.08 37.29
C ILE A 26 0.31 26.35 36.23
N ARG A 27 0.72 26.41 34.95
CA ARG A 27 -0.20 26.65 33.82
C ARG A 27 -1.14 25.48 33.55
N LEU A 28 -0.65 24.24 33.72
CA LEU A 28 -1.45 23.03 33.53
C LEU A 28 -2.62 22.93 34.56
N LYS A 29 -2.37 23.36 35.80
CA LYS A 29 -3.36 23.37 36.88
C LYS A 29 -4.40 24.47 36.73
N THR A 30 -4.04 25.62 36.17
CA THR A 30 -4.96 26.77 36.09
C THR A 30 -6.16 26.49 35.17
N ALA A 31 -7.38 26.60 35.69
CA ALA A 31 -8.61 26.45 34.91
C ALA A 31 -9.01 27.75 34.19
N ASP A 32 -8.73 28.92 34.76
CA ASP A 32 -9.15 30.23 34.24
C ASP A 32 -8.03 30.94 33.48
N ILE A 33 -7.57 30.30 32.40
CA ILE A 33 -6.64 30.88 31.44
C ILE A 33 -7.13 30.63 30.01
N ASP A 34 -6.59 31.41 29.09
CA ASP A 34 -6.85 31.31 27.66
C ASP A 34 -6.66 29.86 27.13
N GLN A 35 -7.48 29.47 26.16
CA GLN A 35 -7.49 28.13 25.60
C GLN A 35 -6.14 27.75 24.97
N GLU A 36 -5.50 28.66 24.24
CA GLU A 36 -4.22 28.38 23.60
C GLU A 36 -3.16 28.07 24.66
N VAL A 37 -3.15 28.83 25.76
CA VAL A 37 -2.22 28.61 26.87
C VAL A 37 -2.47 27.25 27.53
N LYS A 38 -3.73 26.81 27.70
CA LYS A 38 -4.06 25.47 28.20
C LYS A 38 -3.53 24.38 27.28
N GLU A 39 -3.80 24.49 25.99
CA GLU A 39 -3.36 23.51 25.00
C GLU A 39 -1.84 23.42 24.95
N ARG A 40 -1.13 24.56 24.98
CA ARG A 40 0.33 24.60 25.05
C ARG A 40 0.86 24.03 26.36
N ALA A 41 0.21 24.26 27.49
CA ALA A 41 0.61 23.67 28.77
C ALA A 41 0.46 22.14 28.76
N ILE A 42 -0.64 21.60 28.20
CA ILE A 42 -0.87 20.16 28.06
C ILE A 42 0.18 19.54 27.13
N ALA A 43 0.41 20.14 25.95
CA ALA A 43 1.40 19.65 25.01
C ALA A 43 2.83 19.70 25.59
N CYS A 44 3.18 20.81 26.25
CA CYS A 44 4.48 20.99 26.89
C CYS A 44 4.70 19.94 28.00
N MET A 45 3.72 19.76 28.91
CA MET A 45 3.84 18.74 29.96
C MET A 45 3.92 17.33 29.35
N GLY A 46 3.18 17.06 28.27
CA GLY A 46 3.29 15.80 27.53
C GLY A 46 4.72 15.51 27.05
N GLN A 47 5.39 16.52 26.49
CA GLN A 47 6.80 16.42 26.08
C GLN A 47 7.74 16.25 27.27
N ILE A 48 7.53 17.00 28.36
CA ILE A 48 8.34 16.87 29.58
C ILE A 48 8.27 15.43 30.11
N LEU A 49 7.06 14.88 30.24
CA LEU A 49 6.89 13.50 30.73
C LEU A 49 7.45 12.47 29.74
N ALA A 50 7.29 12.67 28.42
CA ALA A 50 7.84 11.76 27.42
C ALA A 50 9.38 11.73 27.44
N HIS A 51 10.05 12.85 27.69
CA HIS A 51 11.51 12.95 27.61
C HIS A 51 12.22 12.85 28.97
N MET A 52 11.51 13.07 30.07
CA MET A 52 12.08 13.25 31.42
C MET A 52 11.25 12.55 32.50
N GLY A 53 10.30 11.68 32.12
CA GLY A 53 9.42 10.98 33.06
C GLY A 53 10.16 10.03 34.01
N ASP A 54 11.35 9.57 33.63
CA ASP A 54 12.24 8.75 34.45
C ASP A 54 12.94 9.52 35.58
N THR A 55 12.80 10.84 35.63
CA THR A 55 13.27 11.67 36.78
C THR A 55 12.11 12.35 37.52
N LEU A 56 10.86 12.06 37.14
CA LEU A 56 9.65 12.75 37.61
C LEU A 56 8.63 11.78 38.24
N TYR A 57 9.09 10.72 38.91
CA TYR A 57 8.21 9.67 39.46
C TYR A 57 7.16 10.20 40.44
N SER A 58 7.55 11.04 41.40
CA SER A 58 6.61 11.63 42.38
C SER A 58 5.62 12.60 41.72
N GLU A 59 6.07 13.29 40.68
CA GLU A 59 5.32 14.28 39.93
C GLU A 59 4.27 13.65 39.01
N LEU A 60 4.45 12.39 38.59
CA LEU A 60 3.46 11.65 37.82
C LEU A 60 2.13 11.52 38.57
N ALA A 61 2.17 11.24 39.88
CA ALA A 61 0.98 11.14 40.71
C ALA A 61 0.15 12.45 40.73
N VAL A 62 0.79 13.59 40.48
CA VAL A 62 0.12 14.90 40.37
C VAL A 62 -0.34 15.17 38.95
N CYS A 63 0.47 14.84 37.94
CA CYS A 63 0.18 15.14 36.55
C CYS A 63 -0.93 14.27 35.96
N LEU A 64 -0.90 12.96 36.19
CA LEU A 64 -1.80 12.02 35.53
C LEU A 64 -3.29 12.30 35.82
N PRO A 65 -3.71 12.60 37.07
CA PRO A 65 -5.09 13.03 37.33
C PRO A 65 -5.49 14.29 36.56
N ILE A 66 -4.57 15.26 36.42
CA ILE A 66 -4.84 16.48 35.64
C ILE A 66 -5.02 16.13 34.15
N PHE A 67 -4.17 15.28 33.58
CA PHE A 67 -4.37 14.79 32.21
C PHE A 67 -5.73 14.11 32.06
N LEU A 68 -6.16 13.31 33.04
CA LEU A 68 -7.46 12.65 32.99
C LEU A 68 -8.62 13.66 33.03
N ASP A 69 -8.54 14.72 33.83
CA ASP A 69 -9.53 15.81 33.83
C ASP A 69 -9.55 16.58 32.51
N ARG A 70 -8.37 16.86 31.93
CA ARG A 70 -8.26 17.49 30.61
C ARG A 70 -8.74 16.59 29.48
N LEU A 71 -8.67 15.28 29.66
CA LEU A 71 -9.23 14.29 28.73
C LEU A 71 -10.77 14.36 28.76
N ARG A 72 -11.39 14.49 29.94
CA ARG A 72 -12.86 14.61 30.07
C ARG A 72 -13.40 15.91 29.48
N ASN A 73 -12.60 16.98 29.47
CA ASN A 73 -13.02 18.29 29.03
C ASN A 73 -13.07 18.44 27.50
N GLU A 74 -14.17 18.98 26.99
CA GLU A 74 -14.44 19.12 25.55
C GLU A 74 -13.40 19.92 24.77
N ILE A 75 -12.91 21.00 25.38
CA ILE A 75 -11.99 21.93 24.75
C ILE A 75 -10.59 21.31 24.69
N THR A 76 -10.18 20.60 25.74
CA THR A 76 -8.81 20.11 25.87
C THR A 76 -8.61 18.65 25.46
N ARG A 77 -9.67 17.86 25.25
CA ARG A 77 -9.56 16.42 24.99
C ARG A 77 -8.65 16.07 23.82
N LEU A 78 -8.75 16.78 22.69
CA LEU A 78 -7.95 16.47 21.50
C LEU A 78 -6.45 16.65 21.77
N THR A 79 -6.08 17.77 22.39
CA THR A 79 -4.68 18.07 22.74
C THR A 79 -4.16 17.10 23.81
N THR A 80 -5.02 16.71 24.75
CA THR A 80 -4.71 15.72 25.78
C THR A 80 -4.45 14.34 25.19
N VAL A 81 -5.26 13.90 24.22
CA VAL A 81 -5.04 12.64 23.48
C VAL A 81 -3.66 12.66 22.83
N LYS A 82 -3.32 13.72 22.09
CA LYS A 82 -1.99 13.86 21.43
C LYS A 82 -0.83 13.82 22.44
N ALA A 83 -0.98 14.50 23.57
CA ALA A 83 0.03 14.52 24.61
C ALA A 83 0.21 13.13 25.26
N LEU A 84 -0.88 12.42 25.56
CA LEU A 84 -0.83 11.05 26.06
C LEU A 84 -0.23 10.09 25.02
N THR A 85 -0.47 10.29 23.72
CA THR A 85 0.19 9.49 22.67
C THR A 85 1.69 9.66 22.73
N CYS A 86 2.16 10.91 22.89
CA CYS A 86 3.58 11.20 23.03
C CYS A 86 4.20 10.52 24.26
N ILE A 87 3.50 10.55 25.41
CA ILE A 87 3.97 9.90 26.64
C ILE A 87 4.01 8.38 26.45
N ALA A 88 2.95 7.78 25.91
CA ALA A 88 2.82 6.34 25.70
C ALA A 88 3.82 5.78 24.66
N ALA A 89 4.19 6.60 23.68
CA ALA A 89 5.19 6.24 22.66
C ALA A 89 6.64 6.40 23.16
N SER A 90 6.85 7.03 24.33
CA SER A 90 8.18 7.25 24.87
C SER A 90 8.92 5.93 25.16
N PRO A 91 10.22 5.84 24.84
CA PRO A 91 11.03 4.69 25.21
C PRO A 91 11.26 4.58 26.74
N LEU A 92 10.97 5.65 27.50
CA LEU A 92 11.13 5.66 28.96
C LEU A 92 10.09 4.78 29.69
N ARG A 93 9.05 4.30 28.99
CA ARG A 93 7.97 3.47 29.57
C ARG A 93 7.36 4.09 30.83
N VAL A 94 7.02 5.38 30.74
CA VAL A 94 6.36 6.13 31.82
C VAL A 94 5.12 5.37 32.27
N ASP A 95 4.96 5.16 33.58
CA ASP A 95 3.82 4.42 34.10
C ASP A 95 2.51 5.21 33.93
N LEU A 96 1.63 4.70 33.07
CA LEU A 96 0.30 5.25 32.82
C LEU A 96 -0.82 4.44 33.49
N GLN A 97 -0.50 3.33 34.15
CA GLN A 97 -1.47 2.45 34.84
C GLN A 97 -2.45 3.21 35.72
N PRO A 98 -2.05 4.24 36.51
CA PRO A 98 -2.94 4.94 37.43
C PRO A 98 -4.19 5.55 36.79
N ILE A 99 -4.16 5.88 35.50
CA ILE A 99 -5.29 6.49 34.79
C ILE A 99 -5.94 5.56 33.76
N MET A 100 -5.39 4.38 33.48
CA MET A 100 -5.86 3.54 32.35
C MET A 100 -7.29 3.07 32.53
N GLN A 101 -7.70 2.74 33.76
CA GLN A 101 -9.04 2.24 34.07
C GLN A 101 -10.15 3.21 33.64
N GLU A 102 -9.89 4.51 33.77
CA GLU A 102 -10.83 5.57 33.41
C GLU A 102 -10.59 6.10 32.00
N ALA A 103 -9.32 6.24 31.59
CA ALA A 103 -8.96 6.80 30.29
C ALA A 103 -9.44 5.92 29.12
N LEU A 104 -9.34 4.59 29.20
CA LEU A 104 -9.73 3.70 28.10
C LEU A 104 -11.23 3.81 27.75
N PRO A 105 -12.19 3.72 28.71
CA PRO A 105 -13.59 3.98 28.41
C PRO A 105 -13.86 5.37 27.83
N ILE A 106 -13.17 6.40 28.32
CA ILE A 106 -13.29 7.77 27.81
C ILE A 106 -12.84 7.82 26.34
N LEU A 107 -11.69 7.24 26.02
CA LEU A 107 -11.17 7.15 24.65
C LEU A 107 -12.11 6.36 23.72
N GLY A 108 -12.67 5.24 24.19
CA GLY A 108 -13.70 4.49 23.47
C GLY A 108 -14.91 5.38 23.13
N SER A 109 -15.39 6.16 24.11
CA SER A 109 -16.52 7.08 23.89
C SER A 109 -16.25 8.16 22.83
N PHE A 110 -14.99 8.55 22.61
CA PHE A 110 -14.61 9.52 21.59
C PHE A 110 -14.80 8.99 20.17
N LEU A 111 -14.73 7.68 19.99
CA LEU A 111 -14.91 7.03 18.69
C LEU A 111 -16.35 7.19 18.14
N ARG A 112 -17.32 7.42 19.02
CA ARG A 112 -18.72 7.75 18.65
C ARG A 112 -18.93 9.21 18.25
N LYS A 113 -18.03 10.12 18.64
CA LYS A 113 -18.22 11.56 18.44
C LYS A 113 -18.06 11.93 16.97
N ASN A 114 -18.88 12.88 16.47
CA ASN A 114 -18.76 13.38 15.10
C ASN A 114 -17.60 14.38 14.95
N GLN A 115 -16.38 13.97 15.30
CA GLN A 115 -15.17 14.78 15.20
C GLN A 115 -14.04 13.93 14.65
N ARG A 116 -13.81 13.99 13.33
CA ARG A 116 -12.85 13.16 12.60
C ARG A 116 -11.45 13.17 13.22
N ALA A 117 -10.90 14.36 13.51
CA ALA A 117 -9.57 14.51 14.09
C ALA A 117 -9.43 13.83 15.46
N LEU A 118 -10.50 13.85 16.27
CA LEU A 118 -10.52 13.19 17.58
C LEU A 118 -10.54 11.67 17.43
N LYS A 119 -11.32 11.12 16.50
CA LYS A 119 -11.33 9.66 16.22
C LYS A 119 -9.95 9.17 15.80
N LEU A 120 -9.32 9.85 14.84
CA LEU A 120 -7.98 9.50 14.35
C LEU A 120 -6.96 9.50 15.49
N CYS A 121 -6.87 10.59 16.26
CA CYS A 121 -5.91 10.68 17.37
C CYS A 121 -6.21 9.66 18.47
N SER A 122 -7.48 9.38 18.75
CA SER A 122 -7.88 8.40 19.78
C SER A 122 -7.53 6.97 19.38
N LEU A 123 -7.75 6.59 18.11
CA LEU A 123 -7.32 5.30 17.58
C LEU A 123 -5.80 5.14 17.66
N THR A 124 -5.03 6.18 17.28
CA THR A 124 -3.57 6.16 17.40
C THR A 124 -3.11 6.01 18.86
N LEU A 125 -3.75 6.72 19.80
CA LEU A 125 -3.44 6.59 21.22
C LEU A 125 -3.76 5.18 21.73
N LEU A 126 -4.95 4.67 21.44
CA LEU A 126 -5.36 3.32 21.84
C LEU A 126 -4.38 2.26 21.34
N ASP A 127 -3.98 2.33 20.06
CA ASP A 127 -3.01 1.41 19.47
C ASP A 127 -1.64 1.50 20.17
N THR A 128 -1.17 2.73 20.43
CA THR A 128 0.08 2.98 21.15
C THR A 128 0.02 2.43 22.59
N LEU A 129 -1.11 2.60 23.29
CA LEU A 129 -1.30 2.07 24.63
C LEU A 129 -1.26 0.54 24.65
N VAL A 130 -1.91 -0.13 23.69
CA VAL A 130 -1.86 -1.59 23.59
C VAL A 130 -0.42 -2.06 23.29
N LYS A 131 0.31 -1.39 22.39
CA LYS A 131 1.71 -1.72 22.08
C LYS A 131 2.65 -1.57 23.27
N SER A 132 2.50 -0.50 24.05
CA SER A 132 3.43 -0.14 25.12
C SER A 132 3.08 -0.77 26.47
N TYR A 133 1.81 -1.08 26.74
CA TYR A 133 1.31 -1.47 28.07
C TYR A 133 0.49 -2.76 28.06
N SER A 134 0.59 -3.60 27.02
CA SER A 134 -0.19 -4.85 26.88
C SER A 134 -0.21 -5.70 28.15
N ALA A 135 0.94 -5.92 28.80
CA ALA A 135 1.04 -6.76 29.99
C ALA A 135 0.19 -6.27 31.19
N SER A 136 -0.05 -4.96 31.27
CA SER A 136 -0.83 -4.34 32.36
C SER A 136 -2.27 -4.05 32.00
N LEU A 137 -2.66 -4.26 30.74
CA LEU A 137 -4.00 -3.95 30.26
C LEU A 137 -4.98 -5.08 30.60
N GLN A 138 -6.04 -4.73 31.31
CA GLN A 138 -7.14 -5.65 31.58
C GLN A 138 -7.99 -5.86 30.33
N ALA A 139 -8.29 -7.12 30.01
CA ALA A 139 -9.09 -7.51 28.84
C ALA A 139 -10.48 -6.85 28.84
N ASP A 140 -11.12 -6.72 30.01
CA ASP A 140 -12.45 -6.10 30.15
C ASP A 140 -12.48 -4.62 29.73
N LEU A 141 -11.38 -3.89 29.95
CA LEU A 141 -11.27 -2.49 29.53
C LEU A 141 -11.11 -2.38 28.02
N LEU A 142 -10.30 -3.26 27.42
CA LEU A 142 -10.16 -3.32 25.97
C LEU A 142 -11.47 -3.78 25.31
N TYR A 143 -12.22 -4.68 25.93
CA TYR A 143 -13.53 -5.08 25.44
C TYR A 143 -14.47 -3.89 25.26
N LYS A 144 -14.52 -2.96 26.23
CA LYS A 144 -15.31 -1.72 26.12
C LYS A 144 -14.90 -0.88 24.91
N VAL A 145 -13.62 -0.84 24.56
CA VAL A 145 -13.14 -0.15 23.35
C VAL A 145 -13.55 -0.90 22.10
N THR A 146 -13.41 -2.23 22.06
CA THR A 146 -13.75 -3.05 20.89
C THR A 146 -15.22 -2.96 20.49
N MET A 147 -16.13 -2.72 21.45
CA MET A 147 -17.55 -2.49 21.19
C MET A 147 -17.85 -1.22 20.39
N GLU A 148 -16.91 -0.27 20.33
CA GLU A 148 -17.06 1.00 19.60
C GLU A 148 -16.50 0.94 18.18
N LEU A 149 -15.73 -0.09 17.85
CA LEU A 149 -15.01 -0.21 16.58
C LEU A 149 -15.86 -0.60 15.37
N PRO A 150 -16.95 -1.40 15.47
CA PRO A 150 -17.73 -1.81 14.31
C PRO A 150 -18.20 -0.65 13.43
N ALA A 151 -18.72 0.42 14.05
CA ALA A 151 -19.21 1.59 13.33
C ALA A 151 -18.12 2.38 12.58
N LEU A 152 -16.84 2.06 12.80
CA LEU A 152 -15.69 2.69 12.14
C LEU A 152 -15.19 1.87 10.93
N LEU A 153 -15.63 0.62 10.77
CA LEU A 153 -15.21 -0.31 9.72
C LEU A 153 -16.10 -0.20 8.48
N ASN A 154 -16.16 0.99 7.89
CA ASN A 154 -16.95 1.22 6.68
C ASN A 154 -16.17 2.05 5.65
N GLU A 155 -16.69 2.10 4.43
CA GLU A 155 -16.03 2.75 3.29
C GLU A 155 -16.14 4.29 3.26
N SER A 156 -16.88 4.91 4.19
CA SER A 156 -17.05 6.37 4.21
C SER A 156 -15.78 7.14 4.61
N ASP A 157 -14.92 6.54 5.44
CA ASP A 157 -13.61 7.09 5.80
C ASP A 157 -12.58 5.96 5.93
N LEU A 158 -11.95 5.62 4.80
CA LEU A 158 -10.96 4.55 4.72
C LEU A 158 -9.75 4.75 5.64
N HIS A 159 -9.40 5.99 6.01
CA HIS A 159 -8.30 6.25 6.94
C HIS A 159 -8.69 5.85 8.37
N ILE A 160 -9.93 6.13 8.79
CA ILE A 160 -10.45 5.65 10.07
C ILE A 160 -10.55 4.13 10.07
N ALA A 161 -11.07 3.52 8.99
CA ALA A 161 -11.16 2.08 8.87
C ALA A 161 -9.77 1.42 8.94
N GLN A 162 -8.78 2.00 8.25
CA GLN A 162 -7.37 1.57 8.32
C GLN A 162 -6.84 1.58 9.76
N LEU A 163 -6.94 2.71 10.48
CA LEU A 163 -6.43 2.80 11.86
C LEU A 163 -7.20 1.87 12.82
N THR A 164 -8.48 1.63 12.54
CA THR A 164 -9.30 0.65 13.29
C THR A 164 -8.79 -0.76 13.07
N LEU A 165 -8.51 -1.16 11.82
CA LEU A 165 -7.90 -2.45 11.49
C LEU A 165 -6.50 -2.59 12.11
N THR A 166 -5.70 -1.52 12.12
CA THR A 166 -4.39 -1.51 12.80
C THR A 166 -4.52 -1.75 14.29
N LEU A 167 -5.45 -1.07 14.98
CA LEU A 167 -5.73 -1.30 16.40
C LEU A 167 -6.17 -2.75 16.66
N LEU A 168 -7.09 -3.28 15.85
CA LEU A 168 -7.56 -4.66 15.95
C LEU A 168 -6.42 -5.66 15.73
N THR A 169 -5.52 -5.39 14.78
CA THR A 169 -4.31 -6.19 14.52
C THR A 169 -3.40 -6.21 15.75
N THR A 170 -3.16 -5.06 16.37
CA THR A 170 -2.37 -4.95 17.59
C THR A 170 -3.02 -5.70 18.76
N ILE A 171 -4.33 -5.57 18.94
CA ILE A 171 -5.06 -6.31 19.98
C ILE A 171 -4.97 -7.83 19.72
N ALA A 172 -5.16 -8.28 18.48
CA ALA A 172 -5.07 -9.71 18.14
C ALA A 172 -3.68 -10.30 18.47
N ARG A 173 -2.61 -9.54 18.24
CA ARG A 173 -1.23 -9.98 18.53
C ARG A 173 -0.88 -9.96 20.01
N LEU A 174 -1.36 -8.96 20.77
CA LEU A 174 -0.88 -8.69 22.13
C LEU A 174 -1.88 -9.02 23.23
N GLN A 175 -3.18 -8.97 22.94
CA GLN A 175 -4.28 -9.19 23.87
C GLN A 175 -5.47 -9.93 23.20
N PRO A 176 -5.26 -11.15 22.66
CA PRO A 176 -6.28 -11.87 21.90
C PRO A 176 -7.56 -12.18 22.69
N ILE A 177 -7.46 -12.24 24.03
CA ILE A 177 -8.60 -12.47 24.94
C ILE A 177 -9.67 -11.37 24.79
N ALA A 178 -9.28 -10.13 24.45
CA ALA A 178 -10.21 -9.04 24.21
C ALA A 178 -11.04 -9.20 22.92
N LEU A 179 -10.69 -10.14 22.04
CA LEU A 179 -11.35 -10.39 20.75
C LEU A 179 -12.20 -11.66 20.73
N THR A 180 -12.52 -12.26 21.87
CA THR A 180 -13.33 -13.49 21.94
C THR A 180 -14.70 -13.37 21.28
N ARG A 181 -15.28 -12.16 21.20
CA ARG A 181 -16.58 -11.88 20.54
C ARG A 181 -16.45 -11.14 19.21
N ILE A 182 -15.30 -11.23 18.56
CA ILE A 182 -15.05 -10.52 17.30
C ILE A 182 -16.01 -10.97 16.18
N SER A 183 -16.43 -12.24 16.19
CA SER A 183 -17.37 -12.81 15.22
C SER A 183 -18.77 -12.18 15.26
N ASP A 184 -19.18 -11.65 16.42
CA ASP A 184 -20.55 -11.16 16.62
C ASP A 184 -20.80 -9.83 15.90
N ASN A 185 -19.84 -8.89 16.01
CA ASN A 185 -20.06 -7.50 15.60
C ASN A 185 -18.96 -6.91 14.72
N ILE A 186 -17.72 -7.42 14.77
CA ILE A 186 -16.58 -6.82 14.05
C ILE A 186 -16.38 -7.53 12.72
N LEU A 187 -16.34 -8.86 12.73
CA LEU A 187 -16.09 -9.63 11.51
C LEU A 187 -17.15 -9.41 10.41
N PRO A 188 -18.46 -9.27 10.71
CA PRO A 188 -19.44 -8.92 9.69
C PRO A 188 -19.12 -7.60 8.96
N GLU A 189 -18.76 -6.55 9.71
CA GLU A 189 -18.38 -5.24 9.14
C GLU A 189 -17.07 -5.33 8.33
N VAL A 190 -16.09 -6.10 8.84
CA VAL A 190 -14.87 -6.41 8.08
C VAL A 190 -15.22 -7.06 6.74
N MET A 191 -16.11 -8.07 6.74
CA MET A 191 -16.49 -8.77 5.51
C MET A 191 -17.26 -7.86 4.54
N VAL A 192 -18.06 -6.91 5.03
CA VAL A 192 -18.67 -5.87 4.19
C VAL A 192 -17.58 -4.99 3.57
N LEU A 193 -16.63 -4.51 4.37
CA LEU A 193 -15.55 -3.64 3.92
C LEU A 193 -14.61 -4.31 2.91
N VAL A 194 -14.29 -5.60 3.07
CA VAL A 194 -13.47 -6.37 2.11
C VAL A 194 -14.10 -6.39 0.71
N LYS A 195 -15.43 -6.36 0.63
CA LYS A 195 -16.18 -6.34 -0.64
C LYS A 195 -16.35 -4.94 -1.22
N SER A 196 -15.91 -3.89 -0.53
CA SER A 196 -16.04 -2.51 -0.99
C SER A 196 -15.23 -2.27 -2.26
N PRO A 197 -15.81 -1.58 -3.28
CA PRO A 197 -15.06 -1.14 -4.44
C PRO A 197 -14.03 -0.04 -4.12
N LEU A 198 -14.14 0.59 -2.95
CA LEU A 198 -13.25 1.67 -2.52
C LEU A 198 -12.04 1.14 -1.73
N LEU A 199 -12.04 -0.13 -1.31
CA LEU A 199 -10.95 -0.70 -0.52
C LEU A 199 -9.68 -0.88 -1.37
N GLN A 200 -8.67 -0.07 -1.09
CA GLN A 200 -7.38 -0.07 -1.77
C GLN A 200 -6.28 0.55 -0.89
N GLY A 201 -5.03 0.51 -1.38
CA GLY A 201 -3.89 1.17 -0.73
C GLY A 201 -3.68 0.72 0.72
N ALA A 202 -3.39 1.67 1.60
CA ALA A 202 -3.02 1.39 2.99
C ALA A 202 -4.14 0.73 3.82
N ALA A 203 -5.41 1.00 3.52
CA ALA A 203 -6.54 0.34 4.17
C ALA A 203 -6.62 -1.15 3.82
N LEU A 204 -6.38 -1.50 2.55
CA LEU A 204 -6.28 -2.90 2.14
C LEU A 204 -5.07 -3.58 2.79
N THR A 205 -3.91 -2.92 2.85
CA THR A 205 -2.75 -3.48 3.56
C THR A 205 -3.05 -3.78 5.03
N ALA A 206 -3.70 -2.85 5.74
CA ALA A 206 -4.13 -3.07 7.13
C ALA A 206 -5.13 -4.23 7.26
N MET A 207 -6.01 -4.42 6.27
CA MET A 207 -6.92 -5.56 6.20
C MET A 207 -6.17 -6.90 6.10
N LEU A 208 -5.14 -6.97 5.25
CA LEU A 208 -4.32 -8.18 5.10
C LEU A 208 -3.59 -8.51 6.40
N GLU A 209 -2.96 -7.52 7.03
CA GLU A 209 -2.25 -7.69 8.31
C GLU A 209 -3.19 -8.13 9.44
N PHE A 210 -4.42 -7.63 9.44
CA PHE A 210 -5.45 -8.02 10.40
C PHE A 210 -5.84 -9.49 10.27
N PHE A 211 -6.13 -9.98 9.06
CA PHE A 211 -6.44 -11.40 8.83
C PHE A 211 -5.28 -12.31 9.23
N GLN A 212 -4.04 -11.92 8.93
CA GLN A 212 -2.85 -12.65 9.37
C GLN A 212 -2.73 -12.71 10.90
N ALA A 213 -2.98 -11.59 11.58
CA ALA A 213 -2.96 -11.53 13.04
C ALA A 213 -4.08 -12.37 13.67
N LEU A 214 -5.26 -12.43 13.07
CA LEU A 214 -6.36 -13.26 13.57
C LEU A 214 -6.03 -14.76 13.57
N VAL A 215 -5.43 -15.28 12.50
CA VAL A 215 -5.00 -16.69 12.45
C VAL A 215 -3.99 -16.99 13.56
N GLN A 216 -3.09 -16.05 13.83
CA GLN A 216 -2.06 -16.20 14.85
C GLN A 216 -2.60 -16.05 16.28
N ALA A 217 -3.69 -15.30 16.45
CA ALA A 217 -4.32 -15.05 17.75
C ALA A 217 -4.93 -16.33 18.39
N GLY A 218 -5.19 -17.37 17.59
CA GLY A 218 -5.70 -18.66 18.09
C GLY A 218 -7.10 -18.56 18.71
N ILE A 219 -7.92 -17.62 18.24
CA ILE A 219 -9.30 -17.43 18.73
C ILE A 219 -10.16 -18.62 18.27
N PRO A 220 -10.92 -19.28 19.16
CA PRO A 220 -11.78 -20.40 18.80
C PRO A 220 -12.76 -20.04 17.67
N GLY A 221 -12.83 -20.89 16.64
CA GLY A 221 -13.70 -20.69 15.47
C GLY A 221 -13.16 -19.72 14.42
N LEU A 222 -11.97 -19.14 14.61
CA LEU A 222 -11.30 -18.24 13.66
C LEU A 222 -9.92 -18.76 13.28
N GLY A 223 -9.84 -20.08 13.08
CA GLY A 223 -8.64 -20.71 12.55
C GLY A 223 -8.44 -20.40 11.07
N TYR A 224 -7.35 -20.94 10.53
CA TYR A 224 -6.99 -20.74 9.13
C TYR A 224 -8.09 -21.22 8.17
N ALA A 225 -8.63 -22.43 8.39
CA ALA A 225 -9.62 -23.03 7.50
C ALA A 225 -10.95 -22.26 7.52
N GLU A 226 -11.39 -21.81 8.70
CA GLU A 226 -12.61 -21.04 8.87
C GLU A 226 -12.48 -19.67 8.20
N LEU A 227 -11.39 -18.95 8.43
CA LEU A 227 -11.13 -17.64 7.82
C LEU A 227 -11.00 -17.73 6.31
N LEU A 228 -10.30 -18.74 5.80
CA LEU A 228 -10.19 -18.97 4.37
C LEU A 228 -11.58 -19.22 3.75
N THR A 229 -12.39 -20.07 4.37
CA THR A 229 -13.75 -20.36 3.91
C THR A 229 -14.61 -19.08 3.89
N MET A 230 -14.52 -18.24 4.91
CA MET A 230 -15.25 -16.96 4.96
C MET A 230 -14.87 -16.01 3.83
N LEU A 231 -13.64 -16.05 3.32
CA LEU A 231 -13.20 -15.23 2.19
C LEU A 231 -13.55 -15.85 0.82
N VAL A 232 -13.61 -17.18 0.73
CA VAL A 232 -13.86 -17.90 -0.53
C VAL A 232 -15.36 -17.99 -0.86
N VAL A 233 -16.21 -18.23 0.14
CA VAL A 233 -17.66 -18.40 -0.05
C VAL A 233 -18.31 -17.19 -0.74
N PRO A 234 -18.04 -15.92 -0.34
CA PRO A 234 -18.63 -14.76 -0.98
C PRO A 234 -18.31 -14.64 -2.47
N ALA A 235 -17.12 -15.09 -2.89
CA ALA A 235 -16.69 -15.02 -4.28
C ALA A 235 -17.38 -16.05 -5.19
N SER A 236 -17.96 -17.10 -4.60
CA SER A 236 -18.73 -18.13 -5.33
C SER A 236 -20.23 -17.85 -5.35
N GLY A 237 -20.68 -16.78 -4.69
CA GLY A 237 -22.08 -16.41 -4.56
C GLY A 237 -22.56 -15.44 -5.64
N ALA A 238 -23.25 -14.38 -5.21
CA ALA A 238 -23.73 -13.33 -6.11
C ALA A 238 -22.56 -12.56 -6.75
N PRO A 239 -22.72 -12.06 -7.99
CA PRO A 239 -21.68 -11.31 -8.67
C PRO A 239 -21.28 -10.07 -7.87
N LEU A 240 -19.97 -9.94 -7.61
CA LEU A 240 -19.37 -8.82 -6.90
C LEU A 240 -18.75 -7.82 -7.88
N HIS A 241 -18.46 -6.62 -7.39
CA HIS A 241 -17.64 -5.66 -8.13
C HIS A 241 -16.22 -6.22 -8.35
N LYS A 242 -15.59 -5.93 -9.50
CA LYS A 242 -14.26 -6.44 -9.86
C LYS A 242 -13.21 -6.28 -8.75
N GLN A 243 -13.18 -5.10 -8.11
CA GLN A 243 -12.26 -4.82 -7.01
C GLN A 243 -12.45 -5.74 -5.80
N ALA A 244 -13.68 -6.20 -5.53
CA ALA A 244 -13.96 -7.10 -4.40
C ALA A 244 -13.27 -8.46 -4.60
N TYR A 245 -13.25 -9.00 -5.82
CA TYR A 245 -12.52 -10.25 -6.10
C TYR A 245 -11.02 -10.10 -5.84
N HIS A 246 -10.42 -8.96 -6.24
CA HIS A 246 -9.01 -8.67 -5.93
C HIS A 246 -8.76 -8.55 -4.42
N SER A 247 -9.61 -7.83 -3.69
CA SER A 247 -9.49 -7.68 -2.23
C SER A 247 -9.62 -9.03 -1.51
N LEU A 248 -10.62 -9.83 -1.85
CA LEU A 248 -10.83 -11.17 -1.29
C LEU A 248 -9.66 -12.10 -1.62
N ALA A 249 -9.17 -12.08 -2.87
CA ALA A 249 -8.05 -12.92 -3.29
C ALA A 249 -6.76 -12.58 -2.52
N LYS A 250 -6.47 -11.28 -2.35
CA LYS A 250 -5.35 -10.82 -1.52
C LYS A 250 -5.49 -11.25 -0.07
N CYS A 251 -6.69 -11.16 0.52
CA CYS A 251 -6.93 -11.63 1.88
C CYS A 251 -6.70 -13.15 2.01
N ALA A 252 -7.23 -13.95 1.07
CA ALA A 252 -7.06 -15.41 1.05
C ALA A 252 -5.60 -15.82 0.87
N ALA A 253 -4.86 -15.12 0.00
CA ALA A 253 -3.43 -15.31 -0.17
C ALA A 253 -2.65 -14.90 1.10
N ALA A 254 -2.98 -13.75 1.70
CA ALA A 254 -2.33 -13.27 2.92
C ALA A 254 -2.43 -14.28 4.07
N LEU A 255 -3.58 -14.94 4.23
CA LEU A 255 -3.73 -16.06 5.17
C LEU A 255 -2.79 -17.22 4.81
N THR A 256 -2.81 -17.64 3.54
CA THR A 256 -2.07 -18.82 3.05
C THR A 256 -0.55 -18.64 3.14
N ILE A 257 -0.05 -17.42 2.94
CA ILE A 257 1.38 -17.08 3.08
C ILE A 257 1.87 -17.29 4.52
N THR A 258 1.01 -17.11 5.54
CA THR A 258 1.40 -17.42 6.94
C THR A 258 1.54 -18.91 7.22
N ARG A 259 1.06 -19.77 6.32
CA ARG A 259 1.07 -21.24 6.39
C ARG A 259 1.54 -21.82 5.06
N GLN A 260 2.75 -21.47 4.61
CA GLN A 260 3.29 -21.88 3.31
C GLN A 260 3.17 -23.38 3.00
N GLN A 261 3.24 -24.24 4.02
CA GLN A 261 3.04 -25.70 3.88
C GLN A 261 1.67 -26.08 3.32
N GLN A 262 0.64 -25.24 3.50
CA GLN A 262 -0.70 -25.46 2.97
C GLN A 262 -0.91 -24.83 1.58
N ALA A 263 0.02 -23.99 1.12
CA ALA A 263 -0.14 -23.24 -0.13
C ALA A 263 -0.35 -24.15 -1.34
N GLN A 264 0.43 -25.24 -1.45
CA GLN A 264 0.27 -26.19 -2.55
C GLN A 264 -1.12 -26.83 -2.57
N GLY A 265 -1.61 -27.33 -1.43
CA GLY A 265 -2.94 -27.95 -1.34
C GLY A 265 -4.07 -26.99 -1.67
N VAL A 266 -3.95 -25.72 -1.25
CA VAL A 266 -4.93 -24.67 -1.59
C VAL A 266 -4.90 -24.35 -3.08
N VAL A 267 -3.72 -24.20 -3.68
CA VAL A 267 -3.58 -23.97 -5.12
C VAL A 267 -4.15 -25.13 -5.92
N GLU A 268 -3.91 -26.38 -5.52
CA GLU A 268 -4.48 -27.56 -6.17
C GLU A 268 -6.03 -27.59 -6.09
N GLN A 269 -6.63 -27.07 -5.01
CA GLN A 269 -8.09 -26.90 -4.93
C GLN A 269 -8.57 -25.84 -5.92
N PHE A 270 -7.91 -24.68 -6.01
CA PHE A 270 -8.29 -23.63 -6.95
C PHE A 270 -8.03 -24.00 -8.41
N ILE A 271 -7.06 -24.86 -8.70
CA ILE A 271 -6.86 -25.42 -10.05
C ILE A 271 -8.12 -26.18 -10.50
N LYS A 272 -8.76 -26.95 -9.62
CA LYS A 272 -10.02 -27.64 -9.93
C LYS A 272 -11.12 -26.64 -10.29
N ASN A 273 -11.23 -25.54 -9.53
CA ASN A 273 -12.21 -24.48 -9.79
C ASN A 273 -11.94 -23.74 -11.12
N ILE A 274 -10.72 -23.78 -11.66
CA ILE A 274 -10.39 -23.21 -12.98
C ILE A 274 -10.75 -24.17 -14.10
N GLN A 275 -10.56 -25.47 -13.88
CA GLN A 275 -10.81 -26.52 -14.87
C GLN A 275 -12.28 -26.89 -15.00
N ASP A 276 -13.04 -26.83 -13.90
CA ASP A 276 -14.48 -27.08 -13.85
C ASP A 276 -15.20 -25.93 -13.10
N PRO A 277 -15.26 -24.73 -13.71
CA PRO A 277 -15.86 -23.56 -13.07
C PRO A 277 -17.39 -23.61 -13.13
N THR A 278 -18.06 -23.24 -12.03
CA THR A 278 -19.51 -23.02 -12.01
C THR A 278 -19.90 -21.69 -12.66
N SER A 279 -18.97 -20.72 -12.72
CA SER A 279 -19.16 -19.41 -13.35
C SER A 279 -17.81 -18.76 -13.70
N ASP A 280 -17.82 -17.81 -14.63
CA ASP A 280 -16.64 -17.00 -14.97
C ASP A 280 -16.07 -16.29 -13.74
N SER A 281 -16.95 -15.81 -12.84
CA SER A 281 -16.52 -15.13 -11.60
C SER A 281 -15.75 -16.06 -10.66
N GLN A 282 -16.16 -17.33 -10.55
CA GLN A 282 -15.42 -18.31 -9.77
C GLN A 282 -14.05 -18.58 -10.40
N GLN A 283 -13.99 -18.69 -11.72
CA GLN A 283 -12.74 -18.89 -12.46
C GLN A 283 -11.78 -17.70 -12.28
N VAL A 284 -12.29 -16.47 -12.40
CA VAL A 284 -11.54 -15.23 -12.14
C VAL A 284 -11.01 -15.23 -10.71
N PHE A 285 -11.86 -15.48 -9.71
CA PHE A 285 -11.43 -15.49 -8.32
C PHE A 285 -10.35 -16.54 -8.05
N ALA A 286 -10.51 -17.75 -8.58
CA ALA A 286 -9.54 -18.83 -8.43
C ALA A 286 -8.17 -18.45 -9.02
N LEU A 287 -8.15 -17.86 -10.23
CA LEU A 287 -6.94 -17.35 -10.86
C LEU A 287 -6.28 -16.28 -9.98
N LEU A 288 -7.04 -15.28 -9.53
CA LEU A 288 -6.52 -14.22 -8.67
C LEU A 288 -5.91 -14.75 -7.36
N VAL A 289 -6.56 -15.71 -6.68
CA VAL A 289 -6.02 -16.30 -5.45
C VAL A 289 -4.69 -17.01 -5.72
N ILE A 290 -4.61 -17.80 -6.80
CA ILE A 290 -3.35 -18.48 -7.19
C ILE A 290 -2.27 -17.46 -7.50
N GLY A 291 -2.59 -16.38 -8.23
CA GLY A 291 -1.65 -15.33 -8.57
C GLY A 291 -1.07 -14.66 -7.32
N GLU A 292 -1.94 -14.25 -6.40
CA GLU A 292 -1.52 -13.59 -5.15
C GLU A 292 -0.73 -14.52 -4.23
N ILE A 293 -1.03 -15.83 -4.18
CA ILE A 293 -0.21 -16.82 -3.47
C ILE A 293 1.15 -16.97 -4.15
N GLY A 294 1.15 -17.21 -5.47
CA GLY A 294 2.37 -17.48 -6.25
C GLY A 294 3.31 -16.28 -6.37
N LYS A 295 2.83 -15.07 -6.07
CA LYS A 295 3.67 -13.88 -5.89
C LYS A 295 4.69 -14.04 -4.76
N HIS A 296 4.32 -14.76 -3.71
CA HIS A 296 5.08 -14.87 -2.46
C HIS A 296 5.59 -16.27 -2.16
N VAL A 297 5.04 -17.29 -2.81
CA VAL A 297 5.38 -18.70 -2.61
C VAL A 297 5.76 -19.31 -3.96
N ASP A 298 6.86 -20.05 -4.00
CA ASP A 298 7.25 -20.77 -5.21
C ASP A 298 6.27 -21.90 -5.50
N LEU A 299 5.57 -21.81 -6.64
CA LEU A 299 4.61 -22.80 -7.13
C LEU A 299 5.18 -23.69 -8.24
N SER A 300 6.50 -23.65 -8.51
CA SER A 300 7.18 -24.49 -9.50
C SER A 300 6.95 -25.99 -9.30
N GLY A 301 6.70 -26.41 -8.06
CA GLY A 301 6.38 -27.79 -7.69
C GLY A 301 5.03 -28.32 -8.21
N ILE A 302 4.19 -27.50 -8.86
CA ILE A 302 2.89 -27.89 -9.41
C ILE A 302 2.97 -27.93 -10.95
N PRO A 303 3.24 -29.09 -11.57
CA PRO A 303 3.58 -29.15 -13.00
C PRO A 303 2.43 -28.72 -13.93
N THR A 304 1.18 -28.93 -13.52
CA THR A 304 -0.01 -28.61 -14.33
C THR A 304 -0.32 -27.12 -14.38
N LEU A 305 0.23 -26.32 -13.47
CA LEU A 305 -0.17 -24.92 -13.27
C LEU A 305 0.04 -24.06 -14.52
N LYS A 306 1.21 -24.16 -15.17
CA LYS A 306 1.52 -23.44 -16.42
C LYS A 306 0.46 -23.71 -17.49
N THR A 307 0.09 -24.98 -17.68
CA THR A 307 -0.87 -25.41 -18.70
C THR A 307 -2.29 -24.92 -18.40
N VAL A 308 -2.71 -24.96 -17.13
CA VAL A 308 -4.04 -24.51 -16.69
C VAL A 308 -4.21 -23.01 -16.95
N ILE A 309 -3.20 -22.20 -16.62
CA ILE A 309 -3.24 -20.74 -16.85
C ILE A 309 -3.26 -20.42 -18.35
N LEU A 310 -2.43 -21.11 -19.15
CA LEU A 310 -2.43 -20.90 -20.61
C LEU A 310 -3.74 -21.31 -21.27
N ASN A 311 -4.42 -22.35 -20.77
CA ASN A 311 -5.74 -22.75 -21.27
C ASN A 311 -6.79 -21.68 -20.99
N ALA A 312 -6.70 -20.98 -19.85
CA ALA A 312 -7.61 -19.89 -19.50
C ALA A 312 -7.52 -18.69 -20.46
N PHE A 313 -6.41 -18.52 -21.20
CA PHE A 313 -6.33 -17.49 -22.27
C PHE A 313 -7.29 -17.75 -23.43
N GLY A 314 -7.73 -19.00 -23.61
CA GLY A 314 -8.72 -19.41 -24.60
C GLY A 314 -10.17 -19.21 -24.17
N SER A 315 -10.44 -18.68 -22.97
CA SER A 315 -11.79 -18.44 -22.48
C SER A 315 -12.56 -17.44 -23.36
N ALA A 316 -13.89 -17.52 -23.39
CA ALA A 316 -14.73 -16.50 -24.03
C ALA A 316 -14.78 -15.20 -23.20
N SER A 317 -14.48 -15.26 -21.91
CA SER A 317 -14.56 -14.15 -20.97
C SER A 317 -13.25 -13.35 -20.93
N GLU A 318 -13.32 -12.06 -21.27
CA GLU A 318 -12.16 -11.14 -21.17
C GLU A 318 -11.68 -10.97 -19.72
N GLU A 319 -12.57 -11.09 -18.73
CA GLU A 319 -12.20 -11.03 -17.31
C GLU A 319 -11.32 -12.22 -16.92
N VAL A 320 -11.66 -13.43 -17.40
CA VAL A 320 -10.86 -14.65 -17.18
C VAL A 320 -9.50 -14.52 -17.85
N LYS A 321 -9.44 -14.05 -19.10
CA LYS A 321 -8.17 -13.83 -19.81
C LYS A 321 -7.27 -12.83 -19.06
N SER A 322 -7.85 -11.72 -18.59
CA SER A 322 -7.14 -10.71 -17.81
C SER A 322 -6.64 -11.27 -16.47
N ALA A 323 -7.47 -12.05 -15.76
CA ALA A 323 -7.09 -12.71 -14.51
C ALA A 323 -5.98 -13.75 -14.71
N ALA A 324 -6.02 -14.51 -15.81
CA ALA A 324 -4.98 -15.47 -16.14
C ALA A 324 -3.65 -14.79 -16.46
N SER A 325 -3.67 -13.67 -17.20
CA SER A 325 -2.49 -12.87 -17.49
C SER A 325 -1.88 -12.29 -16.20
N TYR A 326 -2.73 -11.76 -15.34
CA TYR A 326 -2.34 -11.31 -14.00
C TYR A 326 -1.71 -12.43 -13.17
N THR A 327 -2.31 -13.62 -13.20
CA THR A 327 -1.83 -14.81 -12.48
C THR A 327 -0.45 -15.23 -12.98
N LEU A 328 -0.26 -15.37 -14.29
CA LEU A 328 1.01 -15.76 -14.90
C LEU A 328 2.14 -14.76 -14.52
N GLY A 329 1.84 -13.47 -14.53
CA GLY A 329 2.80 -12.45 -14.11
C GLY A 329 3.18 -12.56 -12.62
N ASN A 330 2.19 -12.74 -11.74
CA ASN A 330 2.45 -12.81 -10.29
C ASN A 330 3.14 -14.11 -9.87
N ILE A 331 2.78 -15.28 -10.43
CA ILE A 331 3.53 -16.52 -10.12
C ILE A 331 5.00 -16.42 -10.56
N ALA A 332 5.27 -15.69 -11.64
CA ALA A 332 6.63 -15.48 -12.10
C ALA A 332 7.43 -14.56 -11.18
N VAL A 333 6.79 -13.63 -10.46
CA VAL A 333 7.44 -12.83 -9.41
C VAL A 333 7.96 -13.74 -8.28
N GLY A 334 7.22 -14.78 -7.90
CA GLY A 334 7.65 -15.73 -6.87
C GLY A 334 8.85 -16.59 -7.27
N ASN A 335 9.01 -16.89 -8.57
CA ASN A 335 10.16 -17.63 -9.09
C ASN A 335 10.52 -17.19 -10.53
N LEU A 336 11.31 -16.12 -10.65
CA LEU A 336 11.70 -15.56 -11.94
C LEU A 336 12.52 -16.56 -12.78
N THR A 337 13.38 -17.34 -12.16
CA THR A 337 14.26 -18.29 -12.86
C THR A 337 13.49 -19.35 -13.63
N GLU A 338 12.36 -19.84 -13.09
CA GLU A 338 11.56 -20.90 -13.68
C GLU A 338 10.50 -20.38 -14.68
N TYR A 339 9.92 -19.21 -14.41
CA TYR A 339 8.76 -18.71 -15.16
C TYR A 339 9.09 -17.62 -16.17
N LEU A 340 10.13 -16.80 -15.95
CA LEU A 340 10.44 -15.71 -16.87
C LEU A 340 10.94 -16.22 -18.24
N PRO A 341 11.87 -17.19 -18.34
CA PRO A 341 12.27 -17.74 -19.64
C PRO A 341 11.07 -18.29 -20.42
N PHE A 342 10.19 -19.04 -19.75
CA PHE A 342 8.95 -19.55 -20.30
C PHE A 342 8.02 -18.44 -20.85
N ILE A 343 7.87 -17.33 -20.10
CA ILE A 343 7.07 -16.17 -20.55
C ILE A 343 7.70 -15.53 -21.80
N LEU A 344 9.02 -15.41 -21.86
CA LEU A 344 9.70 -14.85 -23.04
C LEU A 344 9.53 -15.76 -24.26
N GLU A 345 9.65 -17.08 -24.08
CA GLU A 345 9.41 -18.08 -25.15
C GLU A 345 7.96 -18.04 -25.67
N GLU A 346 6.96 -17.94 -24.79
CA GLU A 346 5.56 -17.86 -25.19
C GLU A 346 5.24 -16.57 -25.99
N ILE A 347 5.93 -15.45 -25.70
CA ILE A 347 5.78 -14.20 -26.47
C ILE A 347 6.27 -14.37 -27.91
N GLU A 348 7.37 -15.13 -28.11
CA GLU A 348 7.94 -15.38 -29.44
C GLU A 348 7.18 -16.48 -30.20
N GLY A 349 6.77 -17.53 -29.50
CA GLY A 349 6.22 -18.74 -30.11
C GLY A 349 4.72 -18.72 -30.43
N GLN A 350 3.91 -17.90 -29.73
CA GLN A 350 2.44 -17.95 -29.82
C GLN A 350 1.81 -16.58 -30.08
N PRO A 351 1.73 -16.12 -31.35
CA PRO A 351 1.25 -14.77 -31.68
C PRO A 351 -0.19 -14.50 -31.21
N LYS A 352 -1.05 -15.52 -31.13
CA LYS A 352 -2.44 -15.39 -30.63
C LYS A 352 -2.53 -15.05 -29.15
N ARG A 353 -1.51 -15.42 -28.36
CA ARG A 353 -1.46 -15.22 -26.90
C ARG A 353 -0.53 -14.06 -26.50
N GLN A 354 0.30 -13.60 -27.44
CA GLN A 354 1.32 -12.58 -27.23
C GLN A 354 0.83 -11.37 -26.44
N TYR A 355 -0.33 -10.81 -26.76
CA TYR A 355 -0.89 -9.66 -26.04
C TYR A 355 -1.06 -9.94 -24.53
N LEU A 356 -1.67 -11.07 -24.16
CA LEU A 356 -1.90 -11.46 -22.76
C LEU A 356 -0.59 -11.82 -22.04
N VAL A 357 0.36 -12.46 -22.73
CA VAL A 357 1.67 -12.79 -22.12
C VAL A 357 2.52 -11.52 -21.92
N LEU A 358 2.45 -10.55 -22.82
CA LEU A 358 3.09 -9.23 -22.63
C LEU A 358 2.52 -8.49 -21.42
N HIS A 359 1.22 -8.60 -21.17
CA HIS A 359 0.61 -8.10 -19.92
C HIS A 359 1.13 -8.83 -18.68
N SER A 360 1.45 -10.12 -18.77
CA SER A 360 2.08 -10.88 -17.69
C SER A 360 3.51 -10.38 -17.41
N LEU A 361 4.29 -10.16 -18.48
CA LEU A 361 5.63 -9.56 -18.39
C LEU A 361 5.59 -8.15 -17.79
N LYS A 362 4.59 -7.36 -18.17
CA LYS A 362 4.36 -6.02 -17.60
C LYS A 362 4.13 -6.06 -16.10
N GLU A 363 3.35 -7.05 -15.63
CA GLU A 363 3.08 -7.25 -14.22
C GLU A 363 4.37 -7.58 -13.44
N ILE A 364 5.24 -8.43 -14.01
CA ILE A 364 6.55 -8.76 -13.43
C ILE A 364 7.40 -7.49 -13.27
N ILE A 365 7.57 -6.71 -14.35
CA ILE A 365 8.38 -5.48 -14.32
C ILE A 365 7.79 -4.49 -13.31
N THR A 366 6.47 -4.34 -13.30
CA THR A 366 5.77 -3.41 -12.39
C THR A 366 5.98 -3.83 -10.93
N CYS A 367 5.79 -5.10 -10.59
CA CYS A 367 5.98 -5.60 -9.23
C CYS A 367 7.44 -5.49 -8.77
N GLN A 368 8.38 -5.95 -9.59
CA GLN A 368 9.79 -5.96 -9.20
C GLN A 368 10.38 -4.56 -9.07
N SER A 369 9.87 -3.58 -9.83
CA SER A 369 10.32 -2.18 -9.73
C SER A 369 9.90 -1.44 -8.45
N GLN A 370 9.01 -2.02 -7.63
CA GLN A 370 8.51 -1.37 -6.41
C GLN A 370 9.49 -1.44 -5.22
N SER A 371 10.50 -2.32 -5.27
CA SER A 371 11.44 -2.51 -4.16
C SER A 371 12.89 -2.64 -4.66
N PRO A 372 13.89 -2.19 -3.88
CA PRO A 372 15.31 -2.37 -4.23
C PRO A 372 15.70 -3.84 -4.42
N THR A 373 15.10 -4.73 -3.61
CA THR A 373 15.29 -6.19 -3.71
C THR A 373 14.71 -6.78 -4.99
N GLY A 374 13.54 -6.29 -5.43
CA GLY A 374 12.95 -6.75 -6.68
C GLY A 374 13.74 -6.28 -7.90
N VAL A 375 14.22 -5.04 -7.87
CA VAL A 375 15.13 -4.47 -8.87
C VAL A 375 16.39 -5.32 -9.01
N SER A 376 17.01 -5.73 -7.91
CA SER A 376 18.22 -6.57 -7.96
C SER A 376 17.96 -7.96 -8.53
N GLN A 377 16.80 -8.56 -8.23
CA GLN A 377 16.39 -9.85 -8.81
C GLN A 377 16.14 -9.78 -10.32
N LEU A 378 15.56 -8.68 -10.80
CA LEU A 378 15.23 -8.50 -12.22
C LEU A 378 16.46 -8.11 -13.06
N GLN A 379 17.49 -7.54 -12.44
CA GLN A 379 18.67 -6.95 -13.11
C GLN A 379 19.35 -7.89 -14.11
N SER A 380 19.51 -9.18 -13.78
CA SER A 380 20.17 -10.16 -14.65
C SER A 380 19.36 -10.48 -15.91
N PHE A 381 18.05 -10.28 -15.87
CA PHE A 381 17.14 -10.55 -16.98
C PHE A 381 16.86 -9.33 -17.86
N VAL A 382 17.20 -8.13 -17.40
CA VAL A 382 16.99 -6.86 -18.13
C VAL A 382 17.48 -6.93 -19.59
N PRO A 383 18.68 -7.46 -19.91
CA PRO A 383 19.12 -7.54 -21.31
C PRO A 383 18.21 -8.40 -22.20
N SER A 384 17.78 -9.56 -21.71
CA SER A 384 16.91 -10.48 -22.44
C SER A 384 15.51 -9.91 -22.64
N ILE A 385 14.93 -9.32 -21.58
CA ILE A 385 13.63 -8.64 -21.64
C ILE A 385 13.69 -7.47 -22.63
N TRP A 386 14.74 -6.65 -22.54
CA TRP A 386 14.93 -5.51 -23.45
C TRP A 386 14.99 -5.97 -24.91
N LEU A 387 15.78 -6.99 -25.22
CA LEU A 387 15.93 -7.49 -26.58
C LEU A 387 14.60 -7.98 -27.16
N LEU A 388 13.82 -8.72 -26.37
CA LEU A 388 12.49 -9.19 -26.76
C LEU A 388 11.55 -8.01 -27.03
N LEU A 389 11.41 -7.09 -26.07
CA LEU A 389 10.54 -5.92 -26.20
C LEU A 389 10.94 -5.06 -27.40
N TYR A 390 12.23 -4.86 -27.62
CA TYR A 390 12.74 -4.09 -28.75
C TYR A 390 12.37 -4.72 -30.09
N ARG A 391 12.39 -6.05 -30.21
CA ARG A 391 11.96 -6.76 -31.42
C ARG A 391 10.47 -6.56 -31.70
N HIS A 392 9.65 -6.46 -30.66
CA HIS A 392 8.20 -6.23 -30.77
C HIS A 392 7.81 -4.74 -30.79
N ALA A 393 8.77 -3.82 -30.75
CA ALA A 393 8.50 -2.38 -30.79
C ALA A 393 7.91 -1.92 -32.14
N GLU A 394 8.07 -2.71 -33.20
CA GLU A 394 7.54 -2.46 -34.54
C GLU A 394 6.34 -3.36 -34.90
N CYS A 395 5.73 -4.05 -33.92
CA CYS A 395 4.54 -4.86 -34.16
C CYS A 395 3.45 -4.03 -34.83
N THR A 396 2.68 -4.56 -35.79
CA THR A 396 1.64 -3.79 -36.50
C THR A 396 0.40 -3.51 -35.64
N GLU A 397 0.16 -4.31 -34.61
CA GLU A 397 -0.94 -4.12 -33.68
C GLU A 397 -0.63 -3.02 -32.64
N GLU A 398 -1.42 -1.95 -32.64
CA GLU A 398 -1.21 -0.79 -31.75
C GLU A 398 -1.33 -1.15 -30.26
N GLY A 399 -2.28 -2.02 -29.90
CA GLY A 399 -2.47 -2.49 -28.52
C GLY A 399 -1.21 -3.16 -27.99
N THR A 400 -0.65 -4.11 -28.76
CA THR A 400 0.60 -4.80 -28.44
C THR A 400 1.78 -3.83 -28.33
N ARG A 401 1.95 -2.91 -29.29
CA ARG A 401 3.00 -1.87 -29.22
C ARG A 401 2.89 -1.01 -27.97
N ASN A 402 1.68 -0.65 -27.54
CA ASN A 402 1.49 0.17 -26.34
C ASN A 402 1.90 -0.56 -25.05
N VAL A 403 1.63 -1.87 -24.95
CA VAL A 403 2.12 -2.70 -23.83
C VAL A 403 3.63 -2.80 -23.85
N VAL A 404 4.23 -3.01 -25.02
CA VAL A 404 5.70 -3.01 -25.21
C VAL A 404 6.31 -1.68 -24.78
N ALA A 405 5.72 -0.56 -25.19
CA ALA A 405 6.17 0.78 -24.80
C ALA A 405 6.10 0.98 -23.28
N GLU A 406 5.01 0.55 -22.63
CA GLU A 406 4.88 0.62 -21.16
C GLU A 406 5.97 -0.22 -20.48
N CYS A 407 6.22 -1.43 -20.95
CA CYS A 407 7.29 -2.29 -20.44
C CYS A 407 8.68 -1.66 -20.62
N LEU A 408 9.00 -1.11 -21.80
CA LEU A 408 10.27 -0.44 -22.08
C LEU A 408 10.47 0.79 -21.18
N GLY A 409 9.40 1.58 -20.97
CA GLY A 409 9.41 2.72 -20.07
C GLY A 409 9.71 2.31 -18.63
N LYS A 410 8.94 1.36 -18.09
CA LYS A 410 9.15 0.86 -16.72
C LYS A 410 10.51 0.18 -16.53
N LEU A 411 10.98 -0.57 -17.53
CA LEU A 411 12.31 -1.19 -17.51
C LEU A 411 13.43 -0.14 -17.52
N THR A 412 13.21 0.99 -18.21
CA THR A 412 14.16 2.12 -18.21
C THR A 412 14.29 2.76 -16.83
N LEU A 413 13.25 2.74 -15.98
CA LEU A 413 13.33 3.21 -14.58
C LEU A 413 14.28 2.36 -13.73
N ILE A 414 14.48 1.08 -14.09
CA ILE A 414 15.37 0.15 -13.38
C ILE A 414 16.85 0.42 -13.72
N ALA A 415 17.15 0.67 -15.01
CA ALA A 415 18.52 0.88 -15.48
C ALA A 415 18.64 2.13 -16.39
N PRO A 416 18.39 3.35 -15.85
CA PRO A 416 18.24 4.55 -16.66
C PRO A 416 19.51 4.94 -17.40
N MET A 417 20.68 4.80 -16.75
CA MET A 417 22.00 5.12 -17.33
C MET A 417 22.29 4.33 -18.62
N THR A 418 21.78 3.10 -18.72
CA THR A 418 22.04 2.21 -19.86
C THR A 418 20.92 2.20 -20.89
N LEU A 419 19.66 2.35 -20.45
CA LEU A 419 18.48 2.14 -21.31
C LEU A 419 17.94 3.44 -21.90
N LEU A 420 18.04 4.56 -21.18
CA LEU A 420 17.57 5.84 -21.70
C LEU A 420 18.36 6.30 -22.96
N PRO A 421 19.70 6.16 -23.02
CA PRO A 421 20.44 6.45 -24.26
C PRO A 421 20.01 5.56 -25.43
N ARG A 422 19.66 4.29 -25.18
CA ARG A 422 19.15 3.38 -26.23
C ARG A 422 17.80 3.84 -26.77
N LEU A 423 16.90 4.33 -25.91
CA LEU A 423 15.65 4.96 -26.37
C LEU A 423 15.95 6.19 -27.23
N GLN A 424 16.89 7.05 -26.84
CA GLN A 424 17.26 8.21 -27.66
C GLN A 424 17.80 7.80 -29.03
N GLU A 425 18.61 6.74 -29.11
CA GLU A 425 19.11 6.22 -30.38
C GLU A 425 17.98 5.70 -31.27
N SER A 426 16.96 5.07 -30.66
CA SER A 426 15.80 4.50 -31.36
C SER A 426 14.94 5.55 -32.07
N LEU A 427 15.02 6.82 -31.67
CA LEU A 427 14.38 7.95 -32.38
C LEU A 427 14.90 8.13 -33.81
N LYS A 428 16.10 7.64 -34.11
CA LYS A 428 16.71 7.72 -35.46
C LYS A 428 16.26 6.57 -36.38
N SER A 429 15.46 5.63 -35.88
CA SER A 429 14.99 4.49 -36.68
C SER A 429 14.19 4.99 -37.89
N PRO A 430 14.36 4.38 -39.09
CA PRO A 430 13.53 4.68 -40.25
C PRO A 430 12.06 4.29 -40.02
N SER A 431 11.80 3.33 -39.13
CA SER A 431 10.46 2.82 -38.83
C SER A 431 9.64 3.80 -37.99
N PRO A 432 8.50 4.34 -38.48
CA PRO A 432 7.64 5.20 -37.68
C PRO A 432 7.02 4.47 -36.49
N LEU A 433 6.86 3.14 -36.57
CA LEU A 433 6.37 2.31 -35.47
C LEU A 433 7.37 2.28 -34.31
N MET A 434 8.67 2.09 -34.59
CA MET A 434 9.73 2.17 -33.58
C MET A 434 9.77 3.53 -32.90
N ARG A 435 9.73 4.62 -33.67
CA ARG A 435 9.73 5.99 -33.12
C ARG A 435 8.50 6.24 -32.25
N THR A 436 7.32 5.77 -32.67
CA THR A 436 6.07 5.84 -31.89
C THR A 436 6.21 5.10 -30.55
N THR A 437 6.69 3.86 -30.56
CA THR A 437 6.90 3.05 -29.36
C THR A 437 7.92 3.70 -28.43
N THR A 438 9.01 4.23 -28.98
CA THR A 438 10.08 4.91 -28.23
C THR A 438 9.57 6.14 -27.47
N VAL A 439 8.85 7.04 -28.15
CA VAL A 439 8.28 8.24 -27.53
C VAL A 439 7.23 7.86 -26.48
N THR A 440 6.42 6.84 -26.76
CA THR A 440 5.43 6.31 -25.82
C THR A 440 6.10 5.69 -24.58
N ALA A 441 7.25 5.02 -24.72
CA ALA A 441 8.00 4.45 -23.61
C ALA A 441 8.51 5.56 -22.65
N VAL A 442 8.98 6.68 -23.20
CA VAL A 442 9.37 7.84 -22.38
C VAL A 442 8.19 8.46 -21.65
N LYS A 443 6.98 8.48 -22.24
CA LYS A 443 5.78 8.89 -21.48
C LYS A 443 5.60 8.07 -20.20
N PHE A 444 5.90 6.77 -20.25
CA PHE A 444 5.77 5.86 -19.10
C PHE A 444 6.94 5.94 -18.10
N THR A 445 7.96 6.78 -18.33
CA THR A 445 8.97 7.12 -17.31
C THR A 445 8.60 8.35 -16.50
N ILE A 446 7.56 9.09 -16.89
CA ILE A 446 7.12 10.32 -16.24
C ILE A 446 6.10 9.99 -15.14
N SER A 447 6.50 10.19 -13.88
CA SER A 447 5.63 10.05 -12.70
C SER A 447 5.47 11.39 -11.98
N ASP A 448 4.41 11.58 -11.19
CA ASP A 448 4.24 12.78 -10.37
C ASP A 448 5.31 12.89 -9.25
N GLN A 449 5.65 11.76 -8.64
CA GLN A 449 6.69 11.71 -7.61
C GLN A 449 8.09 11.96 -8.19
N PRO A 450 9.00 12.63 -7.45
CA PRO A 450 10.41 12.76 -7.82
C PRO A 450 11.07 11.38 -8.01
N GLN A 451 11.81 11.22 -9.10
CA GLN A 451 12.50 9.97 -9.44
C GLN A 451 13.97 10.24 -9.77
N GLN A 452 14.83 9.24 -9.58
CA GLN A 452 16.27 9.35 -9.88
C GLN A 452 16.54 9.67 -11.36
N ILE A 453 15.66 9.21 -12.26
CA ILE A 453 15.77 9.43 -13.69
C ILE A 453 15.52 10.89 -14.11
N ASP A 454 14.91 11.72 -13.26
CA ASP A 454 14.40 13.06 -13.63
C ASP A 454 15.49 13.99 -14.14
N ALA A 455 16.68 13.96 -13.53
CA ALA A 455 17.81 14.77 -13.96
C ALA A 455 18.28 14.38 -15.38
N MET A 456 18.32 13.08 -15.67
CA MET A 456 18.66 12.58 -17.00
C MET A 456 17.58 12.88 -18.01
N LEU A 457 16.31 12.64 -17.67
CA LEU A 457 15.16 12.95 -18.52
C LEU A 457 15.15 14.42 -18.89
N LYS A 458 15.40 15.32 -17.93
CA LYS A 458 15.49 16.76 -18.21
C LYS A 458 16.57 17.06 -19.25
N GLY A 459 17.72 16.40 -19.18
CA GLY A 459 18.81 16.58 -20.13
C GLY A 459 18.50 16.09 -21.56
N CYS A 460 17.63 15.07 -21.70
CA CYS A 460 17.32 14.48 -23.01
C CYS A 460 15.89 14.74 -23.52
N MET A 461 15.01 15.37 -22.74
CA MET A 461 13.59 15.53 -23.10
C MET A 461 13.41 16.26 -24.43
N GLY A 462 14.28 17.23 -24.73
CA GLY A 462 14.27 17.93 -26.01
C GLY A 462 14.42 17.01 -27.22
N SER A 463 15.21 15.94 -27.12
CA SER A 463 15.35 14.95 -28.21
C SER A 463 14.04 14.23 -28.50
N PHE A 464 13.29 13.85 -27.45
CA PHE A 464 12.01 13.16 -27.60
C PHE A 464 10.91 14.10 -28.08
N LEU A 465 10.86 15.34 -27.59
CA LEU A 465 9.90 16.35 -28.05
C LEU A 465 10.19 16.87 -29.46
N GLY A 466 11.40 16.65 -30.00
CA GLY A 466 11.70 16.83 -31.42
C GLY A 466 10.78 16.00 -32.34
N ALA A 467 10.21 14.90 -31.84
CA ALA A 467 9.24 14.08 -32.57
C ALA A 467 7.93 14.81 -32.92
N LEU A 468 7.69 16.02 -32.39
CA LEU A 468 6.60 16.89 -32.83
C LEU A 468 6.73 17.35 -34.30
N GLU A 469 7.92 17.24 -34.88
CA GLU A 469 8.20 17.57 -36.29
C GLU A 469 8.34 16.32 -37.17
N ASP A 470 8.01 15.12 -36.65
CA ASP A 470 8.15 13.87 -37.40
C ASP A 470 7.25 13.87 -38.65
N PRO A 471 7.72 13.33 -39.79
CA PRO A 471 6.89 13.21 -40.99
C PRO A 471 5.64 12.35 -40.75
N ASP A 472 5.71 11.36 -39.85
CA ASP A 472 4.59 10.50 -39.53
C ASP A 472 3.65 11.14 -38.49
N LEU A 473 2.35 11.13 -38.79
CA LEU A 473 1.32 11.74 -37.94
C LEU A 473 1.16 11.03 -36.59
N ASN A 474 1.35 9.71 -36.53
CA ASN A 474 1.22 8.95 -35.28
C ASN A 474 2.37 9.26 -34.32
N VAL A 475 3.58 9.47 -34.86
CA VAL A 475 4.74 9.87 -34.06
C VAL A 475 4.51 11.25 -33.44
N ARG A 476 4.02 12.22 -34.23
CA ARG A 476 3.64 13.55 -33.72
C ARG A 476 2.55 13.48 -32.65
N ARG A 477 1.53 12.64 -32.87
CA ARG A 477 0.44 12.41 -31.90
C ARG A 477 0.98 11.92 -30.56
N VAL A 478 1.84 10.91 -30.52
CA VAL A 478 2.38 10.39 -29.25
C VAL A 478 3.37 11.36 -28.59
N ALA A 479 4.07 12.19 -29.36
CA ALA A 479 4.90 13.26 -28.83
C ALA A 479 4.07 14.33 -28.11
N LEU A 480 2.90 14.72 -28.66
CA LEU A 480 1.96 15.60 -27.97
C LEU A 480 1.41 14.98 -26.68
N VAL A 481 1.10 13.69 -26.69
CA VAL A 481 0.65 12.98 -25.48
C VAL A 481 1.76 12.91 -24.42
N ALA A 482 3.01 12.68 -24.83
CA ALA A 482 4.16 12.70 -23.92
C ALA A 482 4.41 14.10 -23.34
N PHE A 483 4.33 15.15 -24.18
CA PHE A 483 4.38 16.55 -23.74
C PHE A 483 3.28 16.85 -22.71
N ASN A 484 2.03 16.45 -22.99
CA ASN A 484 0.91 16.69 -22.07
C ASN A 484 1.12 15.96 -20.73
N SER A 485 1.61 14.71 -20.77
CA SER A 485 1.96 13.96 -19.56
C SER A 485 3.04 14.67 -18.74
N ALA A 486 4.09 15.19 -19.40
CA ALA A 486 5.13 15.98 -18.75
C ALA A 486 4.58 17.29 -18.16
N ALA A 487 3.74 18.01 -18.91
CA ALA A 487 3.14 19.27 -18.46
C ALA A 487 2.24 19.09 -17.23
N HIS A 488 1.47 18.01 -17.16
CA HIS A 488 0.60 17.73 -16.02
C HIS A 488 1.35 17.16 -14.82
N ASN A 489 2.22 16.18 -15.03
CA ASN A 489 2.79 15.40 -13.93
C ASN A 489 4.20 15.86 -13.53
N LYS A 490 4.97 16.49 -14.44
CA LYS A 490 6.33 16.93 -14.15
C LYS A 490 6.79 18.13 -14.99
N PRO A 491 6.21 19.34 -14.77
CA PRO A 491 6.47 20.52 -15.61
C PRO A 491 7.96 20.89 -15.75
N MET A 492 8.77 20.57 -14.73
CA MET A 492 10.21 20.83 -14.73
C MET A 492 10.99 20.15 -15.87
N LEU A 493 10.44 19.09 -16.47
CA LEU A 493 11.05 18.40 -17.63
C LEU A 493 10.93 19.21 -18.92
N ILE A 494 9.95 20.12 -19.01
CA ILE A 494 9.62 20.82 -20.26
C ILE A 494 9.71 22.35 -20.14
N ARG A 495 9.74 22.91 -18.92
CA ARG A 495 9.75 24.35 -18.68
C ARG A 495 10.79 25.09 -19.52
N ASP A 496 12.02 24.57 -19.53
CA ASP A 496 13.15 25.19 -20.21
C ASP A 496 13.13 24.93 -21.75
N LEU A 497 12.16 24.15 -22.24
CA LEU A 497 11.97 23.80 -23.65
C LEU A 497 10.77 24.53 -24.30
N LEU A 498 9.93 25.21 -23.51
CA LEU A 498 8.65 25.78 -23.98
C LEU A 498 8.80 26.73 -25.16
N ASP A 499 9.82 27.59 -25.16
CA ASP A 499 10.07 28.54 -26.25
C ASP A 499 10.27 27.84 -27.60
N SER A 500 10.87 26.65 -27.58
CA SER A 500 11.10 25.84 -28.79
C SER A 500 9.93 24.92 -29.14
N VAL A 501 9.16 24.49 -28.15
CA VAL A 501 8.11 23.46 -28.30
C VAL A 501 6.75 24.09 -28.64
N LEU A 502 6.38 25.22 -28.01
CA LEU A 502 5.09 25.87 -28.22
C LEU A 502 4.83 26.25 -29.69
N PRO A 503 5.78 26.84 -30.44
CA PRO A 503 5.57 27.15 -31.86
C PRO A 503 5.23 25.90 -32.69
N LYS A 504 5.89 24.76 -32.40
CA LYS A 504 5.65 23.48 -33.06
C LYS A 504 4.26 22.94 -32.73
N LEU A 505 3.86 23.05 -31.47
CA LEU A 505 2.54 22.63 -31.02
C LEU A 505 1.42 23.46 -31.66
N TYR A 506 1.58 24.78 -31.72
CA TYR A 506 0.59 25.65 -32.40
C TYR A 506 0.51 25.38 -33.90
N ALA A 507 1.60 24.97 -34.55
CA ALA A 507 1.56 24.58 -35.95
C ALA A 507 0.61 23.40 -36.21
N GLU A 508 0.51 22.44 -35.29
CA GLU A 508 -0.42 21.29 -35.38
C GLU A 508 -1.90 21.69 -35.16
N THR A 509 -2.18 22.89 -34.63
CA THR A 509 -3.56 23.39 -34.46
C THR A 509 -4.11 24.17 -35.65
N LYS A 510 -3.26 24.47 -36.64
CA LYS A 510 -3.70 25.16 -37.85
C LYS A 510 -4.49 24.17 -38.71
N THR A 511 -5.77 24.49 -38.95
CA THR A 511 -6.57 23.77 -39.94
C THR A 511 -5.92 23.92 -41.31
N LYS A 512 -5.57 22.78 -41.93
CA LYS A 512 -5.04 22.74 -43.30
C LYS A 512 -6.15 22.95 -44.32
#